data_AF-A0A7Y5G5L3-F1
#
_entry.id   AF-A0A7Y5G5L3-F1
#
_cell.length_a   1.000
_cell.length_b   1.000
_cell.length_c   1.000
_cell.angle_alpha   90.00
_cell.angle_beta   90.00
_cell.angle_gamma   90.00
#
_symmetry.space_group_name_H-M   'P 1'
#
loop_
_entity.id
_entity.type
_entity.pdbx_description
1 polymer ?
#
loop_
_entity_poly.entity_id
_entity_poly.type
_entity_poly.pdbx_seq_one_letter_code
_entity_poly.pdbx_strand_id
1 'polypeptide(L)'
;MNNNHLKEILIKLSEANIRFIVCGGVAVVLHGVERMTLDLDVSIDMHSDNLNLFLSVLEKINLTPRAPIPAATLLDSEKIKKIVEEKNALYFCRFEKSFQAIRCFFN
;
A
#
# COMPACT_ATOMS: atom_id res chain seq x y z
N MET A 1 19.51 -11.10 -11.76
CA MET A 1 18.30 -10.36 -12.22
C MET A 1 17.86 -9.47 -11.07
N ASN A 2 17.81 -8.16 -11.27
CA ASN A 2 17.40 -7.21 -10.23
C ASN A 2 15.92 -7.45 -9.90
N ASN A 3 15.64 -8.11 -8.77
CA ASN A 3 14.28 -8.28 -8.26
C ASN A 3 13.76 -6.91 -7.80
N ASN A 4 13.05 -6.20 -8.68
CA ASN A 4 12.37 -4.97 -8.34
C ASN A 4 11.03 -5.32 -7.66
N HIS A 5 11.07 -5.62 -6.36
CA HIS A 5 9.91 -6.06 -5.60
C HIS A 5 8.78 -5.00 -5.59
N LEU A 6 9.10 -3.70 -5.70
CA LEU A 6 8.09 -2.64 -5.85
C LEU A 6 7.24 -2.83 -7.12
N LYS A 7 7.88 -3.22 -8.23
CA LYS A 7 7.17 -3.52 -9.49
C LYS A 7 6.27 -4.74 -9.32
N GLU A 8 6.73 -5.77 -8.63
CA GLU A 8 5.93 -6.98 -8.36
C GLU A 8 4.68 -6.66 -7.54
N ILE A 9 4.81 -5.83 -6.51
CA ILE A 9 3.67 -5.34 -5.70
C ILE A 9 2.66 -4.62 -6.61
N LEU A 10 3.11 -3.66 -7.43
CA LEU A 10 2.22 -2.93 -8.33
C LEU A 10 1.48 -3.85 -9.31
N ILE A 11 2.19 -4.84 -9.87
CA ILE A 11 1.59 -5.84 -10.75
C ILE A 11 0.54 -6.65 -9.99
N LYS A 12 0.85 -7.14 -8.78
CA LYS A 12 -0.10 -7.95 -7.98
C LYS A 12 -1.34 -7.17 -7.58
N LEU A 13 -1.19 -5.88 -7.23
CA LEU A 13 -2.32 -5.00 -6.95
C LEU A 13 -3.19 -4.79 -8.21
N SER A 14 -2.56 -4.56 -9.36
CA SER A 14 -3.24 -4.37 -10.64
C SER A 14 -3.95 -5.64 -11.13
N GLU A 15 -3.30 -6.82 -11.04
CA GLU A 15 -3.86 -8.12 -11.44
C GLU A 15 -5.11 -8.47 -10.60
N ALA A 16 -5.16 -8.02 -9.35
CA ALA A 16 -6.29 -8.21 -8.45
C ALA A 16 -7.42 -7.18 -8.66
N ASN A 17 -7.30 -6.28 -9.65
CA ASN A 17 -8.25 -5.19 -9.91
C ASN A 17 -8.49 -4.28 -8.69
N ILE A 18 -7.48 -4.09 -7.86
CA ILE A 18 -7.55 -3.14 -6.74
C ILE A 18 -7.51 -1.73 -7.32
N ARG A 19 -8.40 -0.87 -6.84
CA ARG A 19 -8.43 0.56 -7.16
C ARG A 19 -7.46 1.28 -6.24
N PHE A 20 -6.36 1.75 -6.83
CA PHE A 20 -5.33 2.51 -6.15
C PHE A 20 -4.70 3.54 -7.09
N ILE A 21 -4.03 4.52 -6.50
CA ILE A 21 -3.20 5.51 -7.20
C ILE A 21 -1.77 5.38 -6.67
N VAL A 22 -0.78 5.39 -7.57
CA VAL A 22 0.63 5.45 -7.17
C VAL A 22 1.00 6.89 -6.85
N CYS A 23 1.66 7.10 -5.72
CA CYS A 23 2.08 8.41 -5.24
C CYS A 23 3.60 8.44 -5.04
N GLY A 24 4.11 9.57 -4.53
CA GLY A 24 5.48 9.68 -4.04
C GLY A 24 6.57 9.50 -5.12
N GLY A 25 7.71 8.94 -4.70
CA GLY A 25 8.89 8.81 -5.55
C GLY A 25 8.69 7.91 -6.77
N VAL A 26 7.94 6.81 -6.61
CA VAL A 26 7.63 5.90 -7.71
C VAL A 26 6.76 6.58 -8.77
N ALA A 27 5.78 7.41 -8.38
CA ALA A 27 4.97 8.15 -9.35
C ALA A 27 5.83 9.07 -10.23
N VAL A 28 6.80 9.77 -9.63
CA VAL A 28 7.74 10.64 -10.35
C VAL A 28 8.58 9.84 -11.36
N VAL A 29 9.05 8.65 -10.98
CA VAL A 29 9.78 7.73 -11.87
C VAL A 29 8.90 7.26 -13.04
N LEU A 30 7.63 6.93 -12.79
CA LEU A 30 6.69 6.53 -13.83
C LEU A 30 6.39 7.65 -14.84
N HIS A 31 6.57 8.91 -14.45
CA HIS A 31 6.47 10.07 -15.34
C HIS A 31 7.78 10.40 -16.09
N GLY A 32 8.78 9.52 -16.03
CA GLY A 32 10.02 9.65 -16.81
C GLY A 32 11.12 10.46 -16.13
N VAL A 33 10.97 10.79 -14.84
CA VAL A 33 11.99 11.50 -14.08
C VAL A 33 12.83 10.50 -13.27
N GLU A 34 14.10 10.38 -13.62
CA GLU A 34 15.02 9.48 -12.93
C GLU A 34 15.23 9.88 -11.46
N ARG A 35 14.95 8.96 -10.55
CA ARG A 35 15.18 9.12 -9.10
C ARG A 35 15.33 7.76 -8.44
N MET A 36 16.17 7.70 -7.41
CA MET A 36 16.19 6.55 -6.49
C MET A 36 15.02 6.64 -5.49
N THR A 37 14.22 5.58 -5.41
CA THR A 37 13.16 5.42 -4.40
C THR A 37 13.26 4.02 -3.80
N LEU A 38 13.03 3.94 -2.49
CA LEU A 38 13.13 2.69 -1.73
C LEU A 38 11.76 2.22 -1.22
N ASP A 39 10.72 3.03 -1.45
CA ASP A 39 9.39 2.89 -0.91
C ASP A 39 8.34 3.07 -2.00
N LEU A 40 7.21 2.39 -1.83
CA LEU A 40 6.05 2.53 -2.70
C LEU A 40 4.94 3.24 -1.91
N ASP A 41 4.57 4.42 -2.37
CA ASP A 41 3.43 5.17 -1.86
C ASP A 41 2.20 4.85 -2.71
N VAL A 42 1.11 4.40 -2.09
CA VAL A 42 -0.17 4.17 -2.78
C VAL A 42 -1.32 4.79 -2.00
N SER A 43 -2.27 5.39 -2.71
CA SER A 43 -3.57 5.76 -2.14
C SER A 43 -4.59 4.69 -2.55
N ILE A 44 -5.33 4.13 -1.58
CA ILE A 44 -6.29 3.04 -1.81
C ILE A 44 -7.72 3.59 -1.68
N ASP A 45 -8.61 3.20 -2.59
CA ASP A 45 -10.05 3.48 -2.47
C ASP A 45 -10.64 2.71 -1.27
N MET A 46 -11.30 3.44 -0.38
CA MET A 46 -11.83 2.96 0.90
C MET A 46 -13.14 2.17 0.82
N HIS A 47 -13.66 1.89 -0.38
CA HIS A 47 -14.79 1.00 -0.54
C HIS A 47 -14.48 -0.40 0.05
N SER A 48 -15.41 -0.96 0.83
CA SER A 48 -15.24 -2.23 1.56
C SER A 48 -14.74 -3.38 0.67
N ASP A 49 -15.31 -3.54 -0.51
CA ASP A 49 -14.91 -4.59 -1.46
C ASP A 49 -13.45 -4.43 -1.93
N ASN A 50 -13.01 -3.19 -2.15
CA ASN A 50 -11.65 -2.89 -2.56
C ASN A 50 -10.65 -3.16 -1.43
N LEU A 51 -11.01 -2.80 -0.20
CA LEU A 51 -10.21 -3.07 0.99
C LEU A 51 -10.09 -4.58 1.28
N ASN A 52 -11.18 -5.34 1.12
CA ASN A 52 -11.13 -6.80 1.25
C ASN A 52 -10.18 -7.43 0.22
N LEU A 53 -10.25 -7.01 -1.05
CA LEU A 53 -9.32 -7.45 -2.08
C LEU A 53 -7.87 -7.08 -1.73
N PHE A 54 -7.65 -5.84 -1.32
CA PHE A 54 -6.34 -5.33 -0.91
C PHE A 54 -5.73 -6.17 0.22
N LEU A 55 -6.48 -6.39 1.30
CA LEU A 55 -6.05 -7.22 2.42
C LEU A 55 -5.71 -8.65 1.98
N SER A 56 -6.53 -9.26 1.13
CA SER A 56 -6.27 -10.61 0.60
C SER A 56 -4.98 -10.69 -0.23
N VAL A 57 -4.63 -9.62 -0.96
CA VAL A 57 -3.39 -9.56 -1.75
C VAL A 57 -2.18 -9.38 -0.84
N LEU A 58 -2.27 -8.50 0.16
CA LEU A 58 -1.20 -8.30 1.14
C LEU A 58 -0.81 -9.61 1.84
N GLU A 59 -1.82 -10.39 2.27
CA GLU A 59 -1.61 -11.71 2.85
C GLU A 59 -0.91 -12.66 1.89
N LYS A 60 -1.36 -12.74 0.62
CA LYS A 60 -0.77 -13.61 -0.41
C LYS A 60 0.69 -13.29 -0.71
N ILE A 61 1.09 -12.02 -0.61
CA ILE A 61 2.46 -11.58 -0.87
C ILE A 61 3.30 -11.43 0.40
N ASN A 62 2.81 -11.95 1.55
CA ASN A 62 3.48 -11.93 2.85
C ASN A 62 3.94 -10.53 3.30
N LEU A 63 3.16 -9.51 2.97
CA LEU A 63 3.38 -8.17 3.50
C LEU A 63 2.78 -8.06 4.89
N THR A 64 3.65 -7.81 5.87
CA THR A 64 3.21 -7.67 7.26
C THR A 64 3.06 -6.19 7.61
N PRO A 65 1.97 -5.83 8.32
CA PRO A 65 1.78 -4.47 8.79
C PRO A 65 2.83 -4.14 9.85
N ARG A 66 3.52 -3.02 9.69
CA ARG A 66 4.48 -2.48 10.67
C ARG A 66 3.76 -1.64 11.72
N ALA A 67 2.62 -1.05 11.38
CA ALA A 67 1.81 -0.31 12.34
C ALA A 67 1.20 -1.30 13.37
N PRO A 68 1.00 -0.90 14.64
CA PRO A 68 0.40 -1.74 15.68
C PRO A 68 -1.12 -1.94 15.48
N ILE A 69 -1.61 -1.74 14.26
CA ILE A 69 -3.01 -1.75 13.91
C ILE A 69 -3.23 -2.94 12.98
N PRO A 70 -4.01 -3.95 13.41
CA PRO A 70 -4.32 -5.10 12.59
C PRO A 70 -4.93 -4.68 11.25
N ALA A 71 -4.58 -5.38 10.17
CA ALA A 71 -5.08 -5.14 8.82
C ALA A 71 -6.61 -5.12 8.75
N ALA A 72 -7.27 -6.01 9.50
CA ALA A 72 -8.72 -6.08 9.60
C ALA A 72 -9.38 -4.79 10.15
N THR A 73 -8.62 -3.92 10.84
CA THR A 73 -9.13 -2.61 11.30
C THR A 73 -9.49 -1.71 10.12
N LEU A 74 -8.91 -1.93 8.93
CA LEU A 74 -9.27 -1.21 7.71
C LEU A 74 -10.73 -1.44 7.30
N LEU A 75 -11.35 -2.54 7.74
CA LEU A 75 -12.75 -2.85 7.40
C LEU A 75 -13.76 -2.12 8.30
N ASP A 76 -13.30 -1.51 9.40
CA ASP A 76 -14.15 -0.74 10.30
C ASP A 76 -14.13 0.74 9.89
N SER A 77 -15.18 1.17 9.19
CA SER A 77 -15.29 2.51 8.64
C SER A 77 -15.23 3.61 9.69
N GLU A 78 -15.74 3.38 10.91
CA GLU A 78 -15.72 4.38 11.98
C GLU A 78 -14.31 4.55 12.56
N LYS A 79 -13.63 3.42 12.82
CA LYS A 79 -12.25 3.44 13.29
C LYS A 79 -11.34 4.10 12.26
N ILE A 80 -11.53 3.78 10.98
CA ILE A 80 -10.76 4.34 9.88
C ILE A 80 -10.95 5.84 9.75
N LYS A 81 -12.19 6.33 9.84
CA LYS A 81 -12.46 7.76 9.72
C LYS A 81 -11.71 8.56 10.78
N LYS A 82 -11.79 8.10 12.03
CA LYS A 82 -11.06 8.68 13.16
C LYS A 82 -9.55 8.64 12.96
N ILE A 83 -9.06 7.53 12.44
CA ILE A 83 -7.65 7.29 12.11
C ILE A 83 -7.12 8.26 11.02
N VAL A 84 -7.91 8.48 9.98
CA VAL A 84 -7.57 9.38 8.86
C VAL A 84 -7.59 10.82 9.35
N GLU A 85 -8.63 11.21 10.09
CA GLU A 85 -8.79 12.56 10.66
C GLU A 85 -7.68 12.91 11.66
N GLU A 86 -7.25 11.97 12.50
CA GLU A 86 -6.24 12.21 13.53
C GLU A 86 -4.80 12.14 13.02
N LYS A 87 -4.51 11.33 11.99
CA LYS A 87 -3.12 10.98 11.63
C LYS A 87 -2.74 11.20 10.16
N ASN A 88 -3.67 11.53 9.27
CA ASN A 88 -3.44 11.79 7.83
C ASN A 88 -2.65 10.72 7.04
N ALA A 89 -2.30 9.58 7.64
CA ALA A 89 -1.64 8.43 6.99
C ALA A 89 -1.68 7.24 7.95
N LEU A 90 -2.02 6.03 7.49
CA LEU A 90 -2.18 4.95 8.46
C LEU A 90 -1.88 3.51 8.05
N TYR A 91 -1.11 3.25 6.99
CA TYR A 91 -0.66 1.87 6.79
C TYR A 91 0.77 1.78 6.27
N PHE A 92 1.65 1.24 7.11
CA PHE A 92 3.01 0.86 6.72
C PHE A 92 3.06 -0.64 6.63
N CYS A 93 3.34 -1.20 5.45
CA CYS A 93 3.70 -2.62 5.31
C CYS A 93 5.21 -2.73 5.09
N ARG A 94 5.84 -3.70 5.76
CA ARG A 94 7.25 -4.02 5.57
C ARG A 94 7.37 -5.37 4.87
N PHE A 95 8.19 -5.43 3.83
CA PHE A 95 8.57 -6.70 3.21
C PHE A 95 9.73 -7.32 4.00
N GLU A 96 9.61 -8.58 4.42
CA GLU A 96 10.58 -9.25 5.31
C GLU A 96 11.98 -9.39 4.67
N LYS A 97 12.05 -9.42 3.34
CA LYS A 97 13.29 -9.71 2.59
C LYS A 97 14.04 -8.48 2.05
N SER A 98 13.57 -7.24 2.23
CA SER A 98 14.28 -6.03 1.79
C SER A 98 13.88 -4.78 2.59
N PHE A 99 14.68 -3.71 2.52
CA PHE A 99 14.38 -2.41 3.16
C PHE A 99 13.19 -1.67 2.52
N GLN A 100 12.40 -2.33 1.68
CA GLN A 100 11.30 -1.73 0.95
C GLN A 100 10.05 -1.63 1.83
N ALA A 101 9.45 -0.45 1.83
CA ALA A 101 8.25 -0.14 2.59
C ALA A 101 7.13 0.27 1.63
N ILE A 102 5.90 -0.19 1.91
CA ILE A 102 4.71 0.34 1.26
C ILE A 102 4.01 1.25 2.25
N ARG A 103 3.71 2.47 1.81
CA ARG A 103 2.90 3.43 2.56
C ARG A 103 1.56 3.56 1.88
N CYS A 104 0.49 3.21 2.60
CA CYS A 104 -0.86 3.37 2.11
C CYS A 104 -1.49 4.61 2.74
N PHE A 105 -2.03 5.44 1.86
CA PHE A 105 -2.88 6.57 2.19
C PHE A 105 -4.33 6.17 1.90
N PHE A 106 -5.23 6.69 2.71
CA PHE A 106 -6.66 6.42 2.64
C PHE A 106 -7.37 7.75 2.41
N ASN A 107 -8.30 7.80 1.46
CA ASN A 107 -9.04 8.99 1.08
C ASN A 107 -10.48 9.02 1.60
#